data_AF-A0A7S4HY58-F1
#
_entry.id   AF-A0A7S4HY58-F1
#
_cell.length_a   1.000
_cell.length_b   1.000
_cell.length_c   1.000
_cell.angle_alpha   90.00
_cell.angle_beta   90.00
_cell.angle_gamma   90.00
#
_symmetry.space_group_name_H-M   'P 1'
#
loop_
_entity.id
_entity.type
_entity.pdbx_description
1 polymer ?
#
loop_
_entity_poly.entity_id
_entity_poly.type
_entity_poly.pdbx_seq_one_letter_code
_entity_poly.pdbx_strand_id
1 'polypeptide(L)'
;NSCCMQEQPLPQTFIRRRSPTISISERLKDLFQSNLLLCNERQQHFAAKLASVSSSACSVDFTTGTLSFGEGEFVIKNIQILGSFSNVTSTWTWSWSNIFDFEYPEEVLEDALNAKEFGERHEIPEYVDDGPILMDRSMALALAMTAVDVVGAEAFYPADINDGAGIAFISLRDERLFLPPANEWSSFMIGFPQLLAQAIDSYADFIPDEMKLIEDYCMARGDEEWKYEHLDHLPIEIAQLMEIDPDITIHGVCMITDTENNRICTLIFDSDNCIRNIQINVKQQKEKPNETRQFDFPVR
;
A
#
# COMPACT_ATOMS: atom_id res chain seq x y z
N ASN A 1 -26.51 -11.25 5.01
CA ASN A 1 -27.44 -10.10 5.05
C ASN A 1 -26.70 -8.88 5.57
N SER A 2 -26.52 -7.88 4.71
CA SER A 2 -26.15 -6.48 5.00
C SER A 2 -24.76 -6.25 5.66
N CYS A 3 -23.72 -6.17 4.84
CA CYS A 3 -22.48 -5.47 5.22
C CYS A 3 -22.73 -3.96 5.02
N CYS A 4 -22.96 -3.24 6.11
CA CYS A 4 -23.19 -1.80 6.11
C CYS A 4 -22.05 -1.15 6.90
N MET A 5 -21.30 -0.24 6.28
CA MET A 5 -20.46 0.70 7.03
C MET A 5 -21.37 1.51 7.96
N GLN A 6 -21.09 1.48 9.26
CA GLN A 6 -21.55 2.50 10.19
C GLN A 6 -20.38 2.92 11.05
N GLU A 7 -19.97 4.18 10.90
CA GLU A 7 -19.09 4.86 11.84
C GLU A 7 -19.79 4.97 13.20
N GLN A 8 -19.13 4.55 14.28
CA GLN A 8 -19.52 4.88 15.64
C GLN A 8 -18.31 5.36 16.46
N PRO A 9 -18.49 6.36 17.35
CA PRO A 9 -17.38 7.00 18.06
C PRO A 9 -16.88 6.17 19.25
N LEU A 10 -15.56 6.25 19.49
CA LEU A 10 -14.85 5.55 20.57
C LEU A 10 -15.26 6.05 21.97
N PRO A 11 -15.47 5.16 22.96
CA PRO A 11 -15.61 5.54 24.35
C PRO A 11 -14.25 5.83 24.99
N GLN A 12 -14.19 6.90 25.79
CA GLN A 12 -12.98 7.32 26.48
C GLN A 12 -12.71 6.57 27.80
N THR A 13 -11.41 6.48 28.08
CA THR A 13 -10.69 6.17 29.34
C THR A 13 -10.52 4.70 29.74
N PHE A 14 -9.32 4.18 29.46
CA PHE A 14 -8.68 3.14 30.26
C PHE A 14 -7.27 3.58 30.69
N ILE A 15 -7.00 3.40 31.98
CA ILE A 15 -5.74 3.74 32.65
C ILE A 15 -4.61 2.87 32.07
N ARG A 16 -3.62 3.50 31.42
CA ARG A 16 -2.44 2.86 30.82
C ARG A 16 -1.61 2.12 31.87
N ARG A 17 -1.74 0.79 31.94
CA ARG A 17 -0.59 -0.07 32.24
C ARG A 17 0.29 -0.10 30.99
N ARG A 18 1.60 0.09 31.12
CA ARG A 18 2.53 -0.06 29.99
C ARG A 18 2.41 -1.49 29.47
N SER A 19 1.70 -1.65 28.35
CA SER A 19 1.66 -2.88 27.58
C SER A 19 3.05 -3.11 26.98
N PRO A 20 3.46 -4.36 26.73
CA PRO A 20 4.65 -4.61 25.90
C PRO A 20 4.47 -3.84 24.59
N THR A 21 5.51 -3.13 24.15
CA THR A 21 5.48 -2.46 22.85
C THR A 21 5.37 -3.55 21.79
N ILE A 22 4.19 -3.69 21.21
CA ILE A 22 3.98 -4.52 20.03
C ILE A 22 4.73 -3.82 18.90
N SER A 23 5.67 -4.49 18.25
CA SER A 23 6.43 -3.95 17.12
C SER A 23 6.83 -5.08 16.18
N ILE A 24 6.83 -4.78 14.88
CA ILE A 24 7.40 -5.66 13.87
C ILE A 24 8.92 -5.45 13.73
N SER A 25 9.60 -6.44 13.16
CA SER A 25 11.03 -6.45 12.88
C SER A 25 11.41 -5.37 11.87
N GLU A 26 12.65 -4.87 11.95
CA GLU A 26 13.18 -3.91 10.97
C GLU A 26 13.17 -4.47 9.54
N ARG A 27 13.35 -5.80 9.39
CA ARG A 27 13.26 -6.46 8.08
C ARG A 27 11.87 -6.35 7.47
N LEU A 28 10.82 -6.52 8.28
CA LEU A 28 9.46 -6.35 7.80
C LEU A 28 9.13 -4.89 7.50
N LYS A 29 9.67 -3.93 8.29
CA LYS A 29 9.53 -2.50 7.99
C LYS A 29 10.19 -2.12 6.66
N ASP A 30 11.42 -2.57 6.42
CA ASP A 30 12.14 -2.33 5.18
C ASP A 30 11.33 -2.87 3.98
N LEU A 31 10.85 -4.12 4.08
CA LEU A 31 10.03 -4.75 3.05
C LEU A 31 8.70 -4.03 2.83
N PHE A 32 8.06 -3.58 3.91
CA PHE A 32 6.82 -2.82 3.85
C PHE A 32 7.02 -1.48 3.15
N GLN A 33 8.07 -0.74 3.50
CA GLN A 33 8.38 0.53 2.87
C GLN A 33 8.58 0.36 1.36
N SER A 34 9.40 -0.60 0.93
CA SER A 34 9.68 -0.79 -0.50
C SER A 34 8.44 -1.12 -1.33
N ASN A 35 7.37 -1.65 -0.70
CA ASN A 35 6.19 -2.15 -1.38
C ASN A 35 4.93 -1.30 -1.15
N LEU A 36 4.93 -0.41 -0.16
CA LEU A 36 3.75 0.29 0.34
C LEU A 36 3.00 1.03 -0.77
N LEU A 37 3.68 1.90 -1.52
CA LEU A 37 3.00 2.72 -2.53
C LEU A 37 2.47 1.89 -3.70
N LEU A 38 3.25 0.92 -4.20
CA LEU A 38 2.82 0.08 -5.32
C LEU A 38 1.64 -0.82 -4.93
N CYS A 39 1.70 -1.41 -3.74
CA CYS A 39 0.60 -2.20 -3.22
C CYS A 39 -0.65 -1.32 -3.03
N ASN A 40 -0.51 -0.09 -2.52
CA ASN A 40 -1.64 0.80 -2.32
C ASN A 40 -2.27 1.25 -3.67
N GLU A 41 -1.46 1.52 -4.71
CA GLU A 41 -1.97 1.78 -6.07
C GLU A 41 -2.75 0.58 -6.62
N ARG A 42 -2.21 -0.63 -6.48
CA ARG A 42 -2.89 -1.90 -6.84
C ARG A 42 -4.24 -2.05 -6.13
N GLN A 43 -4.29 -1.79 -4.82
CA GLN A 43 -5.52 -1.87 -4.04
C GLN A 43 -6.55 -0.81 -4.46
N GLN A 44 -6.13 0.42 -4.75
CA GLN A 44 -7.02 1.46 -5.29
C GLN A 44 -7.54 1.10 -6.68
N HIS A 45 -6.70 0.53 -7.55
CA HIS A 45 -7.11 0.05 -8.86
C HIS A 45 -8.14 -1.07 -8.75
N PHE A 46 -7.89 -2.05 -7.88
CA PHE A 46 -8.83 -3.12 -7.59
C PHE A 46 -10.16 -2.58 -7.05
N ALA A 47 -10.14 -1.65 -6.08
CA ALA A 47 -11.34 -1.02 -5.55
C ALA A 47 -12.15 -0.29 -6.65
N ALA A 48 -11.48 0.38 -7.58
CA ALA A 48 -12.14 1.03 -8.71
C ALA A 48 -12.84 0.03 -9.65
N LYS A 49 -12.28 -1.18 -9.86
CA LYS A 49 -12.96 -2.26 -10.60
C LYS A 49 -14.21 -2.71 -9.87
N LEU A 50 -14.13 -2.91 -8.55
CA LEU A 50 -15.28 -3.33 -7.75
C LEU A 50 -16.38 -2.27 -7.69
N ALA A 51 -16.06 -0.98 -7.76
CA ALA A 51 -17.06 0.09 -7.79
C ALA A 51 -18.00 0.02 -9.01
N SER A 52 -17.61 -0.70 -10.07
CA SER A 52 -18.45 -0.95 -11.26
C SER A 52 -19.37 -2.15 -11.14
N VAL A 53 -19.22 -2.96 -10.09
CA VAL A 53 -20.01 -4.17 -9.82
C VAL A 53 -21.26 -3.80 -9.04
N SER A 54 -22.42 -4.31 -9.45
CA SER A 54 -23.73 -3.76 -9.07
C SER A 54 -24.17 -4.09 -7.63
N SER A 55 -23.44 -4.93 -6.91
CA SER A 55 -23.85 -5.53 -5.63
C SER A 55 -22.71 -5.63 -4.62
N SER A 56 -23.02 -5.42 -3.33
CA SER A 56 -22.09 -5.58 -2.20
C SER A 56 -21.93 -7.04 -1.74
N ALA A 57 -22.54 -8.01 -2.45
CA ALA A 57 -22.40 -9.41 -2.12
C ALA A 57 -21.02 -9.93 -2.57
N CYS A 58 -20.20 -10.34 -1.60
CA CYS A 58 -18.95 -11.05 -1.81
C CYS A 58 -19.08 -12.48 -1.27
N SER A 59 -18.53 -13.46 -1.98
CA SER A 59 -18.44 -14.85 -1.51
C SER A 59 -17.08 -15.44 -1.86
N VAL A 60 -16.49 -16.13 -0.89
CA VAL A 60 -15.23 -16.87 -1.02
C VAL A 60 -15.53 -18.36 -0.94
N ASP A 61 -15.00 -19.13 -1.88
CA ASP A 61 -15.00 -20.59 -1.83
C ASP A 61 -13.56 -21.10 -1.97
N PHE A 62 -12.97 -21.47 -0.84
CA PHE A 62 -11.61 -22.03 -0.79
C PHE A 62 -11.54 -23.45 -1.38
N THR A 63 -12.66 -24.17 -1.47
CA THR A 63 -12.70 -25.51 -2.09
C THR A 63 -12.47 -25.41 -3.59
N THR A 64 -13.03 -24.38 -4.22
CA THR A 64 -12.90 -24.14 -5.66
C THR A 64 -11.89 -23.03 -5.98
N GLY A 65 -11.21 -22.47 -4.98
CA GLY A 65 -10.26 -21.38 -5.13
C GLY A 65 -10.87 -20.14 -5.80
N THR A 66 -12.12 -19.81 -5.47
CA THR A 66 -12.88 -18.77 -6.18
C THR A 66 -13.37 -17.66 -5.25
N LEU A 67 -13.17 -16.41 -5.67
CA LEU A 67 -13.70 -15.20 -5.04
C LEU A 67 -14.66 -14.53 -6.01
N SER A 68 -15.91 -14.30 -5.58
CA SER A 68 -16.95 -13.72 -6.42
C SER A 68 -17.55 -12.47 -5.79
N PHE A 69 -17.74 -11.44 -6.61
CA PHE A 69 -18.41 -10.19 -6.26
C PHE A 69 -19.65 -10.00 -7.12
N GLY A 70 -20.63 -9.27 -6.60
CA GLY A 70 -21.80 -8.85 -7.39
C GLY A 70 -22.69 -10.02 -7.81
N GLU A 71 -22.89 -11.02 -6.95
CA GLU A 71 -23.59 -12.27 -7.33
C GLU A 71 -22.96 -13.00 -8.53
N GLY A 72 -21.63 -12.88 -8.70
CA GLY A 72 -20.88 -13.56 -9.76
C GLY A 72 -20.63 -12.71 -11.01
N GLU A 73 -20.93 -11.41 -10.98
CA GLU A 73 -20.55 -10.46 -12.04
C GLU A 73 -19.03 -10.35 -12.20
N PHE A 74 -18.28 -10.45 -11.10
CA PHE A 74 -16.83 -10.38 -11.11
C PHE A 74 -16.25 -11.53 -10.28
N VAL A 75 -15.66 -12.50 -10.96
CA VAL A 75 -15.15 -13.74 -10.37
C VAL A 75 -13.65 -13.85 -10.61
N ILE A 76 -12.87 -13.97 -9.54
CA ILE A 76 -11.44 -14.28 -9.55
C ILE A 76 -11.28 -15.75 -9.16
N LYS A 77 -10.40 -16.47 -9.88
CA LYS A 77 -10.08 -17.88 -9.63
C LYS A 77 -8.64 -18.01 -9.12
N ASN A 78 -8.28 -19.21 -8.67
CA ASN A 78 -6.96 -19.55 -8.15
C ASN A 78 -6.52 -18.61 -7.01
N ILE A 79 -7.47 -18.18 -6.18
CA ILE A 79 -7.14 -17.37 -5.00
C ILE A 79 -6.31 -18.20 -4.03
N GLN A 80 -5.41 -17.55 -3.30
CA GLN A 80 -4.68 -18.19 -2.21
C GLN A 80 -5.00 -17.46 -0.92
N ILE A 81 -5.03 -18.19 0.20
CA ILE A 81 -5.17 -17.59 1.52
C ILE A 81 -3.80 -17.44 2.16
N LEU A 82 -3.44 -16.21 2.52
CA LEU A 82 -2.18 -15.92 3.21
C LEU A 82 -2.30 -16.26 4.69
N GLY A 83 -3.31 -15.70 5.36
CA GLY A 83 -3.52 -15.89 6.78
C GLY A 83 -4.75 -15.14 7.26
N SER A 84 -4.92 -15.08 8.57
CA SER A 84 -6.04 -14.40 9.19
C SER A 84 -5.63 -13.58 10.40
N PHE A 85 -6.30 -12.45 10.58
CA PHE A 85 -6.20 -11.61 11.76
C PHE A 85 -7.45 -11.77 12.62
N SER A 86 -7.27 -12.03 13.91
CA SER A 86 -8.34 -12.10 14.90
C SER A 86 -8.54 -10.74 15.56
N ASN A 87 -9.73 -10.15 15.39
CA ASN A 87 -10.13 -8.93 16.10
C ASN A 87 -10.34 -9.17 17.61
N VAL A 88 -10.51 -10.43 18.02
CA VAL A 88 -10.75 -10.81 19.43
C VAL A 88 -9.45 -10.94 20.21
N THR A 89 -8.44 -11.56 19.60
CA THR A 89 -7.16 -11.85 20.27
C THR A 89 -6.03 -10.90 19.85
N SER A 90 -6.26 -10.05 18.85
CA SER A 90 -5.22 -9.20 18.24
C SER A 90 -4.01 -10.02 17.80
N THR A 91 -4.29 -11.11 17.09
CA THR A 91 -3.25 -12.01 16.60
C THR A 91 -3.43 -12.28 15.12
N TRP A 92 -2.31 -12.33 14.42
CA TRP A 92 -2.23 -12.93 13.10
C TRP A 92 -1.94 -14.42 13.21
N THR A 93 -2.49 -15.21 12.29
CA THR A 93 -2.11 -16.62 12.11
C THR A 93 -2.04 -16.91 10.62
N TRP A 94 -0.93 -17.47 10.19
CA TRP A 94 -0.74 -17.88 8.80
C TRP A 94 -1.59 -19.09 8.45
N SER A 95 -2.00 -19.20 7.19
CA SER A 95 -2.92 -20.25 6.74
C SER A 95 -2.31 -21.65 6.71
N TRP A 96 -0.98 -21.78 6.61
CA TRP A 96 -0.26 -23.06 6.76
C TRP A 96 -0.18 -23.54 8.22
N SER A 97 -0.57 -22.71 9.18
CA SER A 97 -0.54 -23.07 10.60
C SER A 97 -1.72 -23.98 10.93
N ASN A 98 -1.44 -25.20 11.37
CA ASN A 98 -2.45 -26.22 11.70
C ASN A 98 -3.10 -26.02 13.09
N ILE A 99 -3.24 -24.78 13.56
CA ILE A 99 -3.60 -24.49 14.96
C ILE A 99 -5.10 -24.62 15.28
N PHE A 100 -5.98 -24.52 14.28
CA PHE A 100 -7.42 -24.38 14.51
C PHE A 100 -8.27 -25.62 14.16
N ASP A 101 -7.67 -26.81 14.01
CA ASP A 101 -8.36 -28.05 13.59
C ASP A 101 -9.17 -27.89 12.27
N PHE A 102 -8.90 -26.81 11.53
CA PHE A 102 -9.49 -26.47 10.24
C PHE A 102 -8.34 -26.41 9.23
N GLU A 103 -8.34 -27.37 8.31
CA GLU A 103 -7.34 -27.45 7.25
C GLU A 103 -7.93 -26.83 5.98
N TYR A 104 -7.26 -25.80 5.47
CA TYR A 104 -7.52 -25.30 4.12
C TYR A 104 -7.06 -26.34 3.09
N PRO A 105 -7.72 -26.45 1.92
CA PRO A 105 -7.21 -27.26 0.82
C PRO A 105 -5.78 -26.85 0.45
N GLU A 106 -4.91 -27.82 0.16
CA GLU A 106 -3.50 -27.55 -0.20
C GLU A 106 -3.39 -26.60 -1.41
N GLU A 107 -4.37 -26.65 -2.30
CA GLU A 107 -4.45 -25.85 -3.52
C GLU A 107 -4.61 -24.33 -3.29
N VAL A 108 -4.94 -23.90 -2.06
CA VAL A 108 -5.07 -22.48 -1.70
C VAL A 108 -3.99 -22.00 -0.71
N LEU A 109 -2.99 -22.83 -0.42
CA LEU A 109 -1.92 -22.55 0.54
C LEU A 109 -0.57 -22.19 -0.10
N GLU A 110 -0.46 -22.23 -1.43
CA GLU A 110 0.82 -22.09 -2.15
C GLU A 110 1.50 -20.74 -1.86
N ASP A 111 0.77 -19.63 -1.94
CA ASP A 111 1.34 -18.30 -1.67
C ASP A 111 1.81 -18.18 -0.22
N ALA A 112 1.08 -18.77 0.70
CA ALA A 112 1.40 -18.72 2.10
C ALA A 112 2.70 -19.51 2.38
N LEU A 113 2.83 -20.72 1.84
CA LEU A 113 4.06 -21.51 1.90
C LEU A 113 5.24 -20.80 1.22
N ASN A 114 5.02 -20.16 0.07
CA ASN A 114 6.05 -19.36 -0.61
C ASN A 114 6.51 -18.16 0.22
N ALA A 115 5.58 -17.49 0.92
CA ALA A 115 5.91 -16.43 1.87
C ALA A 115 6.76 -16.99 3.03
N LYS A 116 6.41 -18.15 3.59
CA LYS A 116 7.22 -18.83 4.62
C LYS A 116 8.65 -19.07 4.14
N GLU A 117 8.83 -19.68 2.97
CA GLU A 117 10.16 -19.93 2.40
C GLU A 117 10.95 -18.63 2.17
N PHE A 118 10.29 -17.56 1.73
CA PHE A 118 10.92 -16.26 1.60
C PHE A 118 11.39 -15.73 2.97
N GLY A 119 10.55 -15.86 4.00
CA GLY A 119 10.87 -15.49 5.37
C GLY A 119 12.06 -16.25 5.93
N GLU A 120 12.15 -17.56 5.65
CA GLU A 120 13.29 -18.39 6.04
C GLU A 120 14.58 -17.95 5.35
N ARG A 121 14.52 -17.62 4.05
CA ARG A 121 15.69 -17.16 3.27
C ARG A 121 16.18 -15.77 3.69
N HIS A 122 15.28 -14.89 4.11
CA HIS A 122 15.58 -13.48 4.41
C HIS A 122 15.54 -13.14 5.90
N GLU A 123 15.40 -14.16 6.76
CA GLU A 123 15.37 -14.03 8.23
C GLU A 123 14.29 -13.05 8.71
N ILE A 124 13.06 -13.18 8.19
CA ILE A 124 11.89 -12.38 8.60
C ILE A 124 11.07 -13.17 9.62
N PRO A 125 11.16 -12.86 10.94
CA PRO A 125 10.55 -13.67 11.99
C PRO A 125 9.03 -13.81 11.83
N GLU A 126 8.37 -12.74 11.38
CA GLU A 126 6.92 -12.72 11.21
C GLU A 126 6.41 -13.68 10.14
N TYR A 127 7.27 -14.10 9.20
CA TYR A 127 6.92 -14.99 8.09
C TYR A 127 7.14 -16.47 8.42
N VAL A 128 7.82 -16.77 9.53
CA VAL A 128 8.22 -18.14 9.88
C VAL A 128 7.58 -18.61 11.19
N ASP A 129 6.79 -17.77 11.85
CA ASP A 129 6.08 -18.13 13.08
C ASP A 129 4.95 -19.11 12.77
N ASP A 130 5.05 -20.32 13.33
CA ASP A 130 4.03 -21.34 13.20
C ASP A 130 2.83 -21.09 14.16
N GLY A 131 2.93 -20.11 15.05
CA GLY A 131 1.97 -19.72 16.08
C GLY A 131 1.20 -18.43 15.82
N PRO A 132 0.28 -18.06 16.73
CA PRO A 132 -0.39 -16.76 16.69
C PRO A 132 0.59 -15.64 17.07
N ILE A 133 0.73 -14.65 16.17
CA ILE A 133 1.62 -13.51 16.36
C ILE A 133 0.80 -12.35 16.90
N LEU A 134 1.15 -11.83 18.09
CA LEU A 134 0.50 -10.64 18.65
C LEU A 134 0.82 -9.42 17.79
N MET A 135 -0.20 -8.84 17.15
CA MET A 135 -0.07 -7.63 16.34
C MET A 135 -1.39 -6.86 16.30
N ASP A 136 -1.35 -5.57 15.97
CA ASP A 136 -2.57 -4.82 15.71
C ASP A 136 -3.03 -4.99 14.25
N ARG A 137 -4.16 -4.36 13.90
CA ARG A 137 -4.74 -4.46 12.55
C ARG A 137 -3.83 -3.82 11.50
N SER A 138 -3.14 -2.71 11.79
CA SER A 138 -2.22 -2.06 10.86
C SER A 138 -1.01 -2.92 10.55
N MET A 139 -0.45 -3.58 11.57
CA MET A 139 0.65 -4.54 11.40
C MET A 139 0.22 -5.77 10.60
N ALA A 140 -0.99 -6.30 10.85
CA ALA A 140 -1.54 -7.40 10.06
C ALA A 140 -1.73 -7.03 8.59
N LEU A 141 -2.17 -5.79 8.33
CA LEU A 141 -2.29 -5.26 6.98
C LEU A 141 -0.91 -5.12 6.32
N ALA A 142 0.08 -4.58 7.03
CA ALA A 142 1.45 -4.48 6.55
C ALA A 142 2.07 -5.85 6.22
N LEU A 143 1.80 -6.85 7.06
CA LEU A 143 2.22 -8.24 6.82
C LEU A 143 1.58 -8.82 5.56
N ALA A 144 0.27 -8.60 5.35
CA ALA A 144 -0.42 -9.05 4.14
C ALA A 144 0.08 -8.32 2.88
N MET A 145 0.27 -7.00 2.95
CA MET A 145 0.76 -6.19 1.82
C MET A 145 2.15 -6.65 1.35
N THR A 146 3.06 -6.91 2.29
CA THR A 146 4.39 -7.43 1.98
C THR A 146 4.33 -8.86 1.42
N ALA A 147 3.46 -9.71 1.96
CA ALA A 147 3.34 -11.09 1.53
C ALA A 147 2.83 -11.20 0.09
N VAL A 148 1.85 -10.37 -0.27
CA VAL A 148 1.31 -10.26 -1.65
C VAL A 148 2.41 -9.92 -2.65
N ASP A 149 3.28 -8.99 -2.30
CA ASP A 149 4.39 -8.60 -3.17
C ASP A 149 5.43 -9.71 -3.30
N VAL A 150 5.82 -10.33 -2.18
CA VAL A 150 6.78 -11.44 -2.13
C VAL A 150 6.36 -12.62 -3.02
N VAL A 151 5.07 -12.92 -3.04
CA VAL A 151 4.52 -14.00 -3.87
C VAL A 151 4.20 -13.53 -5.29
N GLY A 152 4.33 -12.23 -5.59
CA GLY A 152 4.05 -11.64 -6.90
C GLY A 152 2.56 -11.65 -7.27
N ALA A 153 1.67 -11.57 -6.29
CA ALA A 153 0.24 -11.41 -6.54
C ALA A 153 -0.09 -9.94 -6.88
N GLU A 154 -1.21 -9.72 -7.58
CA GLU A 154 -1.54 -8.39 -8.09
C GLU A 154 -2.30 -7.53 -7.09
N ALA A 155 -3.01 -8.16 -6.16
CA ALA A 155 -3.80 -7.49 -5.13
C ALA A 155 -4.07 -8.48 -3.98
N PHE A 156 -4.72 -7.99 -2.93
CA PHE A 156 -5.36 -8.84 -1.94
C PHE A 156 -6.75 -8.35 -1.56
N TYR A 157 -7.54 -9.27 -1.01
CA TYR A 157 -8.84 -8.98 -0.43
C TYR A 157 -8.87 -9.35 1.05
N PRO A 158 -9.09 -8.38 1.96
CA PRO A 158 -9.38 -8.65 3.37
C PRO A 158 -10.86 -9.03 3.52
N ALA A 159 -11.14 -10.32 3.63
CA ALA A 159 -12.48 -10.86 3.80
C ALA A 159 -12.86 -10.96 5.29
N ASP A 160 -13.95 -10.33 5.70
CA ASP A 160 -14.51 -10.54 7.04
C ASP A 160 -14.95 -12.00 7.20
N ILE A 161 -14.55 -12.61 8.32
CA ILE A 161 -14.91 -13.98 8.70
C ILE A 161 -15.50 -13.99 10.10
N ASN A 162 -16.26 -15.04 10.43
CA ASN A 162 -16.84 -15.24 11.77
C ASN A 162 -17.63 -14.01 12.27
N ASP A 163 -18.51 -13.46 11.43
CA ASP A 163 -19.32 -12.26 11.72
C ASP A 163 -18.49 -11.04 12.15
N GLY A 164 -17.31 -10.86 11.54
CA GLY A 164 -16.39 -9.74 11.81
C GLY A 164 -15.44 -9.98 12.98
N ALA A 165 -15.47 -11.16 13.63
CA ALA A 165 -14.50 -11.52 14.67
C ALA A 165 -13.08 -11.73 14.12
N GLY A 166 -12.93 -11.94 12.81
CA GLY A 166 -11.63 -11.99 12.15
C GLY A 166 -11.67 -11.51 10.70
N ILE A 167 -10.48 -11.44 10.09
CA ILE A 167 -10.27 -11.03 8.71
C ILE A 167 -9.35 -12.07 8.07
N ALA A 168 -9.76 -12.71 6.98
CA ALA A 168 -8.89 -13.54 6.15
C ALA A 168 -8.27 -12.68 5.04
N PHE A 169 -6.97 -12.83 4.79
CA PHE A 169 -6.25 -12.11 3.74
C PHE A 169 -6.01 -13.03 2.57
N ILE A 170 -6.60 -12.69 1.43
CA ILE A 170 -6.64 -13.52 0.23
C ILE A 170 -5.85 -12.84 -0.87
N SER A 171 -4.80 -13.47 -1.40
CA SER A 171 -4.06 -12.95 -2.54
C SER A 171 -4.81 -13.23 -3.84
N LEU A 172 -4.68 -12.30 -4.80
CA LEU A 172 -5.43 -12.28 -6.04
C LEU A 172 -4.48 -12.24 -7.24
N ARG A 173 -4.72 -13.12 -8.21
CA ARG A 173 -4.02 -13.14 -9.50
C ARG A 173 -5.04 -13.10 -10.62
N ASP A 174 -5.15 -11.96 -11.26
CA ASP A 174 -6.09 -11.77 -12.36
C ASP A 174 -5.60 -10.64 -13.26
N GLU A 175 -5.49 -10.90 -14.56
CA GLU A 175 -4.98 -9.92 -15.54
C GLU A 175 -5.82 -8.64 -15.58
N ARG A 176 -7.10 -8.70 -15.17
CA ARG A 176 -7.98 -7.52 -15.07
C ARG A 176 -7.56 -6.55 -13.97
N LEU A 177 -6.67 -6.98 -13.06
CA LEU A 177 -6.11 -6.20 -11.96
C LEU A 177 -4.77 -5.55 -12.32
N PHE A 178 -4.19 -5.87 -13.48
CA PHE A 178 -2.94 -5.24 -13.92
C PHE A 178 -3.10 -3.73 -13.98
N LEU A 179 -2.15 -3.04 -13.36
CA LEU A 179 -2.07 -1.59 -13.44
C LEU A 179 -1.89 -1.16 -14.91
N PRO A 180 -2.49 -0.02 -15.31
CA PRO A 180 -2.20 0.55 -16.62
C PRO A 180 -0.72 0.97 -16.72
N PRO A 181 -0.18 1.08 -17.96
CA PRO A 181 1.19 1.55 -18.18
C PRO A 181 1.48 2.86 -17.43
N ALA A 182 2.69 2.98 -16.91
CA ALA A 182 3.10 4.11 -16.07
C ALA A 182 3.11 5.45 -16.84
N ASN A 183 3.45 5.40 -18.13
CA ASN A 183 3.60 6.56 -19.01
C ASN A 183 2.29 7.26 -19.42
N GLU A 184 1.13 6.70 -19.07
CA GLU A 184 -0.16 7.40 -19.16
C GLU A 184 -0.26 8.44 -18.02
N TRP A 185 0.37 9.60 -18.22
CA TRP A 185 0.45 10.80 -17.35
C TRP A 185 -0.74 11.07 -16.42
N SER A 186 -1.95 10.77 -16.87
CA SER A 186 -3.18 10.99 -16.12
C SER A 186 -3.30 10.14 -14.85
N SER A 187 -2.61 9.00 -14.76
CA SER A 187 -2.78 8.06 -13.66
C SER A 187 -1.70 8.22 -12.57
N PHE A 188 -0.43 8.34 -12.96
CA PHE A 188 0.68 8.44 -12.00
C PHE A 188 0.80 9.83 -11.38
N MET A 189 1.07 10.87 -12.16
CA MET A 189 1.49 12.17 -11.58
C MET A 189 0.37 12.93 -10.89
N ILE A 190 -0.87 12.73 -11.33
CA ILE A 190 -2.04 13.37 -10.70
C ILE A 190 -2.36 12.72 -9.36
N GLY A 191 -2.30 11.38 -9.29
CA GLY A 191 -2.67 10.63 -8.09
C GLY A 191 -1.52 10.39 -7.12
N PHE A 192 -0.27 10.36 -7.59
CA PHE A 192 0.88 9.96 -6.79
C PHE A 192 1.09 10.82 -5.53
N PRO A 193 1.08 12.16 -5.60
CA PRO A 193 1.21 12.97 -4.39
C PRO A 193 0.10 12.67 -3.35
N GLN A 194 -1.11 12.37 -3.81
CA GLN A 194 -2.23 12.00 -2.94
C GLN A 194 -2.06 10.59 -2.36
N LEU A 195 -1.59 9.63 -3.17
CA LEU A 195 -1.26 8.27 -2.75
C LEU A 195 -0.17 8.29 -1.66
N LEU A 196 0.87 9.11 -1.88
CA LEU A 196 1.98 9.32 -0.97
C LEU A 196 1.53 9.94 0.34
N ALA A 197 0.77 11.03 0.29
CA ALA A 197 0.21 11.66 1.49
C ALA A 197 -0.67 10.70 2.29
N GLN A 198 -1.55 9.95 1.62
CA GLN A 198 -2.39 8.94 2.27
C GLN A 198 -1.56 7.83 2.92
N ALA A 199 -0.50 7.37 2.26
CA ALA A 199 0.38 6.34 2.78
C ALA A 199 1.12 6.81 4.04
N ILE A 200 1.68 8.03 4.01
CA ILE A 200 2.37 8.61 5.17
C ILE A 200 1.40 8.79 6.34
N ASP A 201 0.21 9.36 6.10
CA ASP A 201 -0.82 9.52 7.13
C ASP A 201 -1.27 8.20 7.76
N SER A 202 -1.38 7.14 6.95
CA SER A 202 -1.92 5.86 7.39
C SER A 202 -0.88 4.97 8.06
N TYR A 203 0.40 5.15 7.73
CA TYR A 203 1.48 4.23 8.10
C TYR A 203 2.75 4.93 8.56
N ALA A 204 2.68 6.15 9.10
CA ALA A 204 3.83 6.92 9.57
C ALA A 204 4.79 6.10 10.46
N ASP A 205 4.25 5.29 11.38
CA ASP A 205 5.04 4.44 12.29
C ASP A 205 5.83 3.32 11.58
N PHE A 206 5.50 3.03 10.32
CA PHE A 206 6.11 1.98 9.49
C PHE A 206 6.99 2.53 8.36
N ILE A 207 7.05 3.84 8.16
CA ILE A 207 7.81 4.49 7.10
C ILE A 207 9.07 5.12 7.73
N PRO A 208 10.22 4.42 7.73
CA PRO A 208 11.45 4.98 8.27
C PRO A 208 12.04 6.11 7.40
N ASP A 209 11.77 6.12 6.09
CA ASP A 209 12.33 7.09 5.14
C ASP A 209 11.37 7.37 3.97
N GLU A 210 10.77 8.56 3.97
CA GLU A 210 9.84 9.02 2.93
C GLU A 210 10.51 9.17 1.55
N MET A 211 11.80 9.54 1.52
CA MET A 211 12.53 9.71 0.26
C MET A 211 12.79 8.37 -0.40
N LYS A 212 13.22 7.40 0.41
CA LYS A 212 13.40 6.03 -0.05
C LYS A 212 12.09 5.37 -0.46
N LEU A 213 10.98 5.66 0.22
CA LEU A 213 9.64 5.22 -0.18
C LEU A 213 9.29 5.66 -1.62
N ILE A 214 9.62 6.91 -1.97
CA ILE A 214 9.40 7.45 -3.33
C ILE A 214 10.35 6.78 -4.34
N GLU A 215 11.62 6.62 -3.98
CA GLU A 215 12.63 5.97 -4.82
C GLU A 215 12.22 4.52 -5.16
N ASP A 216 11.90 3.73 -4.15
CA ASP A 216 11.50 2.31 -4.29
C ASP A 216 10.25 2.20 -5.19
N TYR A 217 9.27 3.10 -5.00
CA TYR A 217 8.11 3.14 -5.87
C TYR A 217 8.47 3.50 -7.33
N CYS A 218 9.35 4.48 -7.55
CA CYS A 218 9.79 4.83 -8.90
C CYS A 218 10.47 3.66 -9.59
N MET A 219 11.32 2.91 -8.87
CA MET A 219 11.98 1.71 -9.40
C MET A 219 10.99 0.60 -9.73
N ALA A 220 9.99 0.38 -8.88
CA ALA A 220 9.01 -0.69 -9.07
C ALA A 220 7.94 -0.37 -10.14
N ARG A 221 7.55 0.90 -10.25
CA ARG A 221 6.42 1.36 -11.08
C ARG A 221 6.83 2.01 -12.40
N GLY A 222 7.94 2.75 -12.40
CA GLY A 222 8.36 3.66 -13.46
C GLY A 222 9.22 3.04 -14.55
N ASP A 223 9.62 1.78 -14.40
CA ASP A 223 10.52 1.06 -15.30
C ASP A 223 11.82 1.87 -15.59
N GLU A 224 12.47 1.69 -16.75
CA GLU A 224 13.65 2.46 -17.17
C GLU A 224 13.35 3.94 -17.53
N GLU A 225 12.08 4.34 -17.57
CA GLU A 225 11.65 5.65 -18.10
C GLU A 225 11.71 6.76 -17.06
N TRP A 226 11.46 6.41 -15.78
CA TRP A 226 11.45 7.35 -14.67
C TRP A 226 12.80 7.42 -13.98
N LYS A 227 13.26 8.63 -13.73
CA LYS A 227 14.46 8.90 -12.95
C LYS A 227 14.11 9.62 -11.67
N TYR A 228 14.39 8.96 -10.56
CA TYR A 228 14.34 9.55 -9.24
C TYR A 228 15.66 10.27 -8.94
N GLU A 229 15.58 11.47 -8.35
CA GLU A 229 16.71 12.22 -7.85
C GLU A 229 16.34 12.88 -6.52
N HIS A 230 17.11 12.59 -5.47
CA HIS A 230 17.05 13.35 -4.21
C HIS A 230 17.90 14.62 -4.34
N LEU A 231 17.36 15.76 -3.93
CA LEU A 231 18.04 17.05 -4.01
C LEU A 231 18.42 17.55 -2.61
N ASP A 232 19.68 17.92 -2.44
CA ASP A 232 20.19 18.49 -1.18
C ASP A 232 19.52 19.83 -0.80
N HIS A 233 18.97 20.54 -1.80
CA HIS A 233 18.33 21.83 -1.63
C HIS A 233 17.25 22.07 -2.69
N LEU A 234 16.23 22.85 -2.32
CA LEU A 234 15.18 23.30 -3.24
C LEU A 234 15.77 24.26 -4.29
N PRO A 235 15.64 23.99 -5.60
CA PRO A 235 16.08 24.93 -6.63
C PRO A 235 15.34 26.26 -6.53
N ILE A 236 16.07 27.38 -6.68
CA ILE A 236 15.53 28.73 -6.48
C ILE A 236 14.39 29.01 -7.46
N GLU A 237 14.51 28.55 -8.71
CA GLU A 237 13.48 28.71 -9.73
C GLU A 237 12.18 28.00 -9.35
N ILE A 238 12.29 26.83 -8.70
CA ILE A 238 11.12 26.06 -8.22
C ILE A 238 10.51 26.74 -7.00
N ALA A 239 11.34 27.18 -6.04
CA ALA A 239 10.87 27.93 -4.87
C ALA A 239 10.08 29.20 -5.27
N GLN A 240 10.59 29.93 -6.26
CA GLN A 240 9.93 31.12 -6.80
C GLN A 240 8.63 30.78 -7.52
N LEU A 241 8.63 29.70 -8.32
CA LEU A 241 7.45 29.27 -9.07
C LEU A 241 6.32 28.82 -8.14
N MET A 242 6.65 28.12 -7.06
CA MET A 242 5.69 27.61 -6.07
C MET A 242 5.30 28.63 -4.99
N GLU A 243 5.86 29.85 -5.02
CA GLU A 243 5.66 30.89 -4.01
C GLU A 243 5.96 30.40 -2.57
N ILE A 244 7.01 29.59 -2.41
CA ILE A 244 7.41 29.03 -1.10
C ILE A 244 7.87 30.15 -0.16
N ASP A 245 7.34 30.18 1.06
CA ASP A 245 7.77 31.10 2.11
C ASP A 245 9.27 30.88 2.41
N PRO A 246 10.14 31.90 2.27
CA PRO A 246 11.56 31.78 2.58
C PRO A 246 11.88 31.34 4.01
N ASP A 247 10.95 31.54 4.96
CA ASP A 247 11.12 31.17 6.36
C ASP A 247 10.72 29.70 6.64
N ILE A 248 10.10 29.00 5.68
CA ILE A 248 9.73 27.60 5.86
C ILE A 248 10.98 26.70 5.82
N THR A 249 11.03 25.73 6.73
CA THR A 249 12.13 24.76 6.71
C THR A 249 11.75 23.62 5.77
N ILE A 250 12.61 23.35 4.80
CA ILE A 250 12.48 22.20 3.90
C ILE A 250 13.29 21.03 4.47
N HIS A 251 12.63 19.90 4.69
CA HIS A 251 13.24 18.69 5.23
C HIS A 251 13.59 17.67 4.15
N GLY A 252 12.99 17.78 2.96
CA GLY A 252 13.40 16.98 1.83
C GLY A 252 12.83 17.48 0.51
N VAL A 253 13.60 17.24 -0.55
CA VAL A 253 13.21 17.56 -1.92
C VAL A 253 13.59 16.38 -2.81
N CYS A 254 12.66 15.94 -3.65
CA CYS A 254 12.97 14.98 -4.68
C CYS A 254 12.34 15.37 -6.01
N MET A 255 12.95 14.85 -7.07
CA MET A 255 12.54 15.08 -8.45
C MET A 255 12.33 13.73 -9.14
N ILE A 256 11.22 13.62 -9.86
CA ILE A 256 10.90 12.47 -10.70
C ILE A 256 10.82 12.95 -12.13
N THR A 257 11.71 12.45 -12.99
CA THR A 257 11.78 12.82 -14.40
C THR A 257 11.25 11.67 -15.27
N ASP A 258 10.21 11.96 -16.04
CA ASP A 258 9.73 11.10 -17.13
C ASP A 258 10.44 11.51 -18.42
N THR A 259 11.45 10.72 -18.78
CA THR A 259 12.34 11.03 -19.91
C THR A 259 11.68 10.84 -21.27
N GLU A 260 10.73 9.92 -21.39
CA GLU A 260 10.00 9.67 -22.64
C GLU A 260 9.11 10.87 -22.99
N ASN A 261 8.41 11.40 -21.97
CA ASN A 261 7.44 12.46 -22.16
C ASN A 261 7.98 13.87 -21.89
N ASN A 262 9.24 14.00 -21.43
CA ASN A 262 9.88 15.26 -21.03
C ASN A 262 9.07 15.99 -19.95
N ARG A 263 8.85 15.32 -18.83
CA ARG A 263 8.07 15.87 -17.72
C ARG A 263 8.81 15.71 -16.40
N ILE A 264 8.54 16.63 -15.50
CA ILE A 264 9.21 16.71 -14.19
C ILE A 264 8.15 16.85 -13.10
N CYS A 265 8.26 16.01 -12.08
CA CYS A 265 7.63 16.13 -10.78
C CYS A 265 8.66 16.67 -9.81
N THR A 266 8.34 17.69 -9.03
CA THR A 266 9.13 18.03 -7.83
C THR A 266 8.24 17.90 -6.62
N LEU A 267 8.71 17.16 -5.61
CA LEU A 267 8.04 16.99 -4.34
C LEU A 267 8.90 17.64 -3.25
N ILE A 268 8.23 18.34 -2.35
CA ILE A 268 8.83 19.11 -1.27
C ILE A 268 8.15 18.71 0.02
N PHE A 269 8.96 18.39 1.02
CA PHE A 269 8.54 18.07 2.38
C PHE A 269 8.99 19.21 3.28
N ASP A 270 8.04 19.86 3.94
CA ASP A 270 8.31 21.05 4.74
C ASP A 270 7.93 20.89 6.22
N SER A 271 8.31 21.89 7.02
CA SER A 271 8.07 21.93 8.46
C SER A 271 6.61 22.13 8.87
N ASP A 272 5.71 22.40 7.92
CA ASP A 272 4.27 22.50 8.18
C ASP A 272 3.57 21.12 8.04
N ASN A 273 4.36 20.04 7.93
CA ASN A 273 3.91 18.70 7.57
C ASN A 273 3.12 18.71 6.26
N CYS A 274 3.57 19.48 5.28
CA CYS A 274 2.94 19.53 3.96
C CYS A 274 3.85 18.87 2.92
N ILE A 275 3.24 18.01 2.09
CA ILE A 275 3.84 17.55 0.85
C ILE A 275 3.35 18.49 -0.24
N ARG A 276 4.27 19.31 -0.74
CA ARG A 276 4.00 20.20 -1.88
C ARG A 276 4.49 19.55 -3.15
N ASN A 277 3.75 19.75 -4.22
CA ASN A 277 4.09 19.22 -5.53
C ASN A 277 3.99 20.29 -6.60
N ILE A 278 4.93 20.26 -7.55
CA ILE A 278 4.80 20.97 -8.83
C ILE A 278 5.10 20.04 -10.00
N GLN A 279 4.35 20.22 -11.08
CA GLN A 279 4.48 19.42 -12.30
C GLN A 279 4.73 20.31 -13.51
N ILE A 280 5.78 19.99 -14.25
CA ILE A 280 6.27 20.79 -15.38
C ILE A 280 6.36 19.92 -16.63
N ASN A 281 5.82 20.42 -17.75
CA ASN A 281 5.99 19.82 -19.07
C ASN A 281 7.03 20.60 -19.88
N VAL A 282 8.14 19.94 -20.22
CA VAL A 282 9.31 20.56 -20.88
C VAL A 282 9.14 20.60 -22.42
N LYS A 283 8.16 19.89 -23.01
CA LYS A 283 7.96 19.78 -24.47
C LYS A 283 7.28 20.99 -25.15
N GLN A 284 6.79 22.00 -24.42
CA GLN A 284 6.15 23.16 -25.05
C GLN A 284 7.15 24.25 -25.44
N GLN A 285 7.67 24.11 -26.67
CA GLN A 285 8.36 25.08 -27.53
C GLN A 285 8.77 26.43 -26.92
N LYS A 286 10.08 26.56 -26.69
CA LYS A 286 10.95 27.75 -26.81
C LYS A 286 10.89 28.89 -25.79
N GLU A 287 9.87 29.11 -24.98
CA GLU A 287 9.93 30.20 -23.98
C GLU A 287 9.23 29.81 -22.67
N LYS A 288 10.03 29.35 -21.71
CA LYS A 288 9.71 29.01 -20.30
C LYS A 288 8.97 27.68 -20.04
N PRO A 289 9.35 26.94 -18.98
CA PRO A 289 8.55 25.82 -18.48
C PRO A 289 7.15 26.31 -18.10
N ASN A 290 6.11 25.63 -18.58
CA ASN A 290 4.74 25.88 -18.17
C ASN A 290 4.41 24.97 -16.98
N GLU A 291 4.16 25.58 -15.82
CA GLU A 291 3.53 24.91 -14.70
C GLU A 291 2.21 24.30 -15.18
N THR A 292 2.06 23.00 -14.94
CA THR A 292 0.83 22.29 -15.31
C THR A 292 -0.09 22.19 -14.10
N ARG A 293 0.46 21.94 -12.90
CA ARG A 293 -0.28 21.80 -11.64
C ARG A 293 0.64 22.06 -10.43
N GLN A 294 0.05 22.62 -9.36
CA GLN A 294 0.60 22.67 -8.02
C GLN A 294 -0.44 22.16 -7.01
N PHE A 295 0.01 21.41 -6.01
CA PHE A 295 -0.83 20.87 -4.94
C PHE A 295 -0.10 20.88 -3.60
N ASP A 296 -0.88 21.08 -2.54
CA ASP A 296 -0.44 21.00 -1.15
C ASP A 296 -1.25 19.90 -0.45
N PHE A 297 -0.57 18.90 0.12
CA PHE A 297 -1.18 17.80 0.86
C PHE A 297 -0.71 17.84 2.31
N PRO A 298 -1.58 18.22 3.27
CA PRO A 298 -1.24 18.14 4.67
C PRO A 298 -1.11 16.67 5.10
N VAL A 299 -0.13 16.42 5.97
CA VAL A 299 0.21 15.13 6.57
C VAL A 299 0.19 15.30 8.10
N ARG A 300 -0.23 14.27 8.84
CA ARG A 300 -0.44 14.31 10.29
C ARG A 300 0.78 13.99 11.13
#